data_AF-A0AAV1DIK3-F1
#
_entry.id   AF-A0AAV1DIK3-F1
#
_cell.length_a   1.000
_cell.length_b   1.000
_cell.length_c   1.000
_cell.angle_alpha   90.00
_cell.angle_beta   90.00
_cell.angle_gamma   90.00
#
_symmetry.space_group_name_H-M   'P 1'
#
loop_
_entity.id
_entity.type
_entity.pdbx_description
1 polymer ?
#
loop_
_entity_poly.entity_id
_entity_poly.type
_entity_poly.pdbx_seq_one_letter_code
_entity_poly.pdbx_strand_id
1 'polypeptide(L)'
;MDQKLHIFFFPFFAHGHMLPTLDMAKVFSCRGVKSTMITTHQHVPMFEKSIQKKGKQLFTDVSIRAIHFPAVEAGLPEGTESVDQLKSENLIPAFIRATAMLQDQLEQLLLECRPHCLIADKFFPWATEAAAKFRIPRLVFDGMSSFSNTVAEILRVHRPFDNVSSDSEPFLVPDLPHEIKLTRSKIPSYERDKEAAGTELGRFHQRVRDSDSKSYGRVVNSFYELEPDQALYEFLKNN
;
A
#
# COMPACT_ATOMS: atom_id res chain seq x y z
N MET A 1 -14.58 31.44 -2.93
CA MET A 1 -13.63 30.64 -3.73
C MET A 1 -13.85 29.21 -3.31
N ASP A 2 -14.28 28.33 -4.21
CA ASP A 2 -14.46 26.92 -3.87
C ASP A 2 -13.11 26.32 -3.46
N GLN A 3 -13.08 25.71 -2.27
CA GLN A 3 -11.91 25.03 -1.77
C GLN A 3 -11.71 23.76 -2.62
N LYS A 4 -10.61 23.70 -3.38
CA LYS A 4 -10.26 22.50 -4.15
C LYS A 4 -10.17 21.31 -3.21
N LEU A 5 -10.73 20.17 -3.65
CA LEU A 5 -10.50 18.88 -2.99
C LEU A 5 -8.98 18.66 -2.91
N HIS A 6 -8.51 18.19 -1.75
CA HIS A 6 -7.09 18.02 -1.46
C HIS A 6 -6.86 16.59 -0.98
N ILE A 7 -6.06 15.83 -1.72
CA ILE A 7 -5.75 14.44 -1.42
C ILE A 7 -4.25 14.28 -1.18
N PHE A 8 -3.92 13.60 -0.10
CA PHE A 8 -2.57 13.16 0.19
C PHE A 8 -2.34 11.74 -0.35
N PHE A 9 -1.15 11.52 -0.90
CA PHE A 9 -0.71 10.24 -1.47
C PHE A 9 0.55 9.81 -0.73
N PHE A 10 0.48 8.70 -0.01
CA PHE A 10 1.57 8.20 0.82
C PHE A 10 1.94 6.76 0.41
N PRO A 11 2.79 6.60 -0.63
CA PRO A 11 3.22 5.30 -1.12
C PRO A 11 4.23 4.63 -0.18
N PHE A 12 4.30 3.30 -0.22
CA PHE A 12 5.41 2.59 0.36
C PHE A 12 6.70 2.89 -0.42
N PHE A 13 7.85 2.97 0.26
CA PHE A 13 9.12 3.36 -0.36
C PHE A 13 9.77 2.17 -1.09
N ALA A 14 9.09 1.75 -2.16
CA ALA A 14 9.56 0.81 -3.16
C ALA A 14 9.14 1.36 -4.52
N HIS A 15 10.00 1.23 -5.54
CA HIS A 15 9.71 1.83 -6.87
C HIS A 15 8.38 1.34 -7.45
N GLY A 16 8.05 0.06 -7.24
CA GLY A 16 6.79 -0.55 -7.67
C GLY A 16 5.53 0.08 -7.06
N HIS A 17 5.64 0.76 -5.91
CA HIS A 17 4.53 1.45 -5.24
C HIS A 17 4.55 2.96 -5.51
N MET A 18 5.74 3.56 -5.49
CA MET A 18 5.95 4.99 -5.70
C MET A 18 5.52 5.47 -7.08
N LEU A 19 5.88 4.74 -8.14
CA LEU A 19 5.60 5.16 -9.52
C LEU A 19 4.08 5.12 -9.85
N PRO A 20 3.34 4.02 -9.58
CA PRO A 20 1.89 4.01 -9.80
C PRO A 20 1.16 5.05 -8.96
N THR A 21 1.59 5.28 -7.71
CA THR A 21 0.99 6.30 -6.84
C THR A 21 1.19 7.71 -7.40
N LEU A 22 2.38 8.00 -7.95
CA LEU A 22 2.64 9.27 -8.61
C LEU A 22 1.77 9.47 -9.85
N ASP A 23 1.61 8.43 -10.67
CA ASP A 23 0.77 8.52 -11.86
C ASP A 23 -0.71 8.70 -11.49
N MET A 24 -1.17 8.05 -10.42
CA MET A 24 -2.48 8.31 -9.82
C MET A 24 -2.59 9.78 -9.36
N ALA A 25 -1.62 10.31 -8.61
CA ALA A 25 -1.63 11.69 -8.14
C ALA A 25 -1.73 12.71 -9.30
N LYS A 26 -1.03 12.45 -10.41
CA LYS A 26 -1.14 13.23 -11.65
C LYS A 26 -2.54 13.15 -12.26
N VAL A 27 -3.12 11.96 -12.31
CA VAL A 27 -4.48 11.72 -12.84
C VAL A 27 -5.54 12.45 -12.01
N PHE A 28 -5.39 12.51 -10.69
CA PHE A 28 -6.25 13.32 -9.81
C PHE A 28 -6.04 14.83 -10.07
N SER A 29 -4.79 15.26 -10.23
CA SER A 29 -4.45 16.66 -10.52
C SER A 29 -5.05 17.15 -11.83
N CYS A 30 -5.04 16.32 -12.89
CA CYS A 30 -5.70 16.65 -14.16
C CYS A 30 -7.22 16.83 -14.04
N ARG A 31 -7.84 16.36 -12.94
CA ARG A 31 -9.27 16.56 -12.63
C ARG A 31 -9.51 17.72 -11.67
N GLY A 32 -8.53 18.59 -11.45
CA GLY A 32 -8.64 19.77 -10.59
C GLY A 32 -8.49 19.50 -9.09
N VAL A 33 -8.06 18.29 -8.71
CA VAL A 33 -7.76 17.94 -7.31
C VAL A 33 -6.36 18.42 -6.95
N LYS A 34 -6.22 19.09 -5.81
CA LYS A 34 -4.91 19.34 -5.22
C LYS A 34 -4.33 18.02 -4.72
N SER A 35 -3.20 17.61 -5.28
CA SER A 35 -2.54 16.33 -4.98
C SER A 35 -1.23 16.58 -4.27
N THR A 36 -1.00 15.95 -3.12
CA THR A 36 0.29 16.04 -2.42
C THR A 36 0.90 14.66 -2.24
N MET A 37 2.07 14.44 -2.85
CA MET A 37 2.88 13.25 -2.65
C MET A 37 3.69 13.40 -1.35
N ILE A 38 3.53 12.47 -0.42
CA ILE A 38 4.38 12.35 0.77
C ILE A 38 5.48 11.33 0.47
N THR A 39 6.73 11.69 0.74
CA THR A 39 7.88 10.83 0.46
C THR A 39 9.04 11.14 1.38
N THR A 40 10.10 10.34 1.34
CA THR A 40 11.36 10.66 1.99
C THR A 40 12.23 11.62 1.15
N HIS A 41 13.18 12.29 1.79
CA HIS A 41 14.05 13.28 1.14
C HIS A 41 14.80 12.75 -0.08
N GLN A 42 15.30 11.50 -0.03
CA GLN A 42 16.06 10.89 -1.12
C GLN A 42 15.24 10.75 -2.42
N HIS A 43 13.93 10.59 -2.31
CA HIS A 43 13.05 10.35 -3.46
C HIS A 43 12.46 11.63 -4.07
N VAL A 44 12.62 12.79 -3.42
CA VAL A 44 12.11 14.08 -3.93
C VAL A 44 12.58 14.38 -5.36
N PRO A 45 13.88 14.28 -5.71
CA PRO A 45 14.35 14.62 -7.05
C PRO A 45 13.72 13.74 -8.13
N MET A 46 13.42 12.47 -7.82
CA MET A 46 12.77 11.53 -8.74
C MET A 46 11.35 11.99 -9.05
N PHE A 47 10.58 12.39 -8.04
CA PHE A 47 9.23 12.90 -8.24
C PHE A 47 9.21 14.26 -8.95
N GLU A 48 10.07 15.19 -8.57
CA GLU A 48 10.18 16.49 -9.23
C GLU A 48 10.50 16.35 -10.72
N LYS A 49 11.49 15.51 -11.06
CA LYS A 49 11.86 15.23 -12.45
C LYS A 49 10.69 14.66 -13.25
N SER A 50 9.93 13.74 -12.66
CA SER A 50 8.77 13.10 -13.31
C SER A 50 7.61 14.08 -13.53
N ILE A 51 7.36 14.99 -12.58
CA ILE A 51 6.34 16.05 -12.69
C ILE A 51 6.76 17.08 -13.75
N GLN A 52 8.04 17.46 -13.80
CA GLN A 52 8.55 18.46 -14.76
C GLN A 52 8.57 17.95 -16.20
N LYS A 53 8.84 16.65 -16.44
CA LYS A 53 9.02 16.07 -17.78
C LYS A 53 7.80 16.20 -18.69
N LYS A 54 6.59 16.28 -18.15
CA LYS A 54 5.34 16.40 -18.93
C LYS A 54 4.79 17.84 -18.99
N GLY A 55 5.60 18.83 -18.63
CA GLY A 55 5.24 20.26 -18.66
C GLY A 55 4.55 20.71 -17.37
N LYS A 56 5.15 21.68 -16.67
CA LYS A 56 4.62 22.26 -15.41
C LYS A 56 3.15 22.68 -15.51
N GLN A 57 2.65 22.99 -16.70
CA GLN A 57 1.27 23.44 -16.95
C GLN A 57 0.22 22.35 -16.72
N LEU A 58 0.55 21.06 -16.89
CA LEU A 58 -0.42 19.95 -16.78
C LEU A 58 -0.61 19.44 -15.34
N PHE A 59 0.38 19.65 -14.47
CA PHE A 59 0.42 19.09 -13.10
C PHE A 59 0.73 20.16 -12.04
N THR A 60 0.26 21.40 -12.25
CA THR A 60 0.48 22.54 -11.33
C THR A 60 -0.04 22.28 -9.91
N ASP A 61 -1.03 21.40 -9.78
CA ASP A 61 -1.66 21.04 -8.51
C ASP A 61 -1.02 19.80 -7.83
N VAL A 62 0.10 19.28 -8.34
CA VAL A 62 0.89 18.23 -7.67
C VAL A 62 2.03 18.85 -6.86
N SER A 63 2.00 18.70 -5.55
CA SER A 63 3.08 19.10 -4.63
C SER A 63 3.75 17.90 -3.96
N ILE A 64 4.95 18.10 -3.41
CA ILE A 64 5.70 17.08 -2.69
C ILE A 64 5.92 17.55 -1.25
N ARG A 65 5.74 16.64 -0.29
CA ARG A 65 6.11 16.81 1.12
C ARG A 65 7.14 15.74 1.47
N ALA A 66 8.33 16.18 1.84
CA ALA A 66 9.38 15.31 2.32
C ALA A 66 9.21 15.06 3.83
N ILE A 67 9.40 13.82 4.25
CA ILE A 67 9.53 13.39 5.65
C ILE A 67 10.91 12.78 5.87
N HIS A 68 11.41 12.84 7.10
CA HIS A 68 12.68 12.25 7.47
C HIS A 68 12.51 10.75 7.70
N PHE A 69 13.28 9.92 6.98
CA PHE A 69 13.25 8.47 7.15
C PHE A 69 14.26 8.04 8.22
N PRO A 70 13.82 7.45 9.34
CA PRO A 70 14.68 7.16 10.49
C PRO A 70 15.46 5.85 10.30
N ALA A 71 16.33 5.81 9.28
CA ALA A 71 17.06 4.60 8.91
C ALA A 71 17.96 4.11 10.07
N VAL A 72 18.79 5.00 10.62
CA VAL A 72 19.79 4.66 11.63
C VAL A 72 19.11 4.26 12.95
N GLU A 73 18.07 4.98 13.35
CA GLU A 73 17.31 4.73 14.57
C GLU A 73 16.58 3.38 14.54
N ALA A 74 16.19 2.91 13.35
CA ALA A 74 15.57 1.61 13.17
C ALA A 74 16.57 0.44 13.02
N GLY A 75 17.87 0.74 12.95
CA GLY A 75 18.96 -0.23 12.77
C GLY A 75 19.28 -0.54 11.31
N LEU A 76 18.93 0.34 10.37
CA LEU A 76 19.33 0.25 8.96
C LEU A 76 20.63 1.03 8.71
N PRO A 77 21.38 0.69 7.64
CA PRO A 77 22.49 1.52 7.18
C PRO A 77 22.02 2.93 6.82
N GLU A 78 22.85 3.94 7.10
CA GLU A 78 22.57 5.33 6.75
C GLU A 78 22.27 5.49 5.25
N GLY A 79 21.26 6.31 4.93
CA GLY A 79 20.82 6.54 3.56
C GLY A 79 19.95 5.44 2.94
N THR A 80 19.56 4.42 3.72
CA THR A 80 18.60 3.38 3.30
C THR A 80 17.17 3.89 3.53
N GLU A 81 16.58 4.52 2.51
CA GLU A 81 15.19 5.04 2.56
C GLU A 81 14.22 4.24 1.66
N SER A 82 14.70 3.21 0.95
CA SER A 82 13.88 2.34 0.09
C SER A 82 14.16 0.85 0.33
N VAL A 83 13.11 0.03 0.18
CA VAL A 83 13.24 -1.43 0.20
C VAL A 83 14.15 -1.94 -0.93
N ASP A 84 14.19 -1.23 -2.06
CA ASP A 84 15.05 -1.57 -3.21
C ASP A 84 16.55 -1.46 -2.90
N GLN A 85 16.91 -0.79 -1.79
CA GLN A 85 18.29 -0.61 -1.34
C GLN A 85 18.74 -1.70 -0.35
N LEU A 86 17.81 -2.49 0.19
CA LEU A 86 18.12 -3.53 1.15
C LEU A 86 19.03 -4.60 0.51
N LYS A 87 20.12 -4.93 1.20
CA LYS A 87 21.08 -5.94 0.73
C LYS A 87 20.72 -7.36 1.17
N SER A 88 19.73 -7.51 2.04
CA SER A 88 19.28 -8.79 2.58
C SER A 88 17.89 -8.66 3.20
N GLU A 89 17.10 -9.73 3.11
CA GLU A 89 15.73 -9.81 3.64
C GLU A 89 15.68 -9.70 5.18
N ASN A 90 16.77 -10.03 5.87
CA ASN A 90 16.85 -9.88 7.33
C ASN A 90 16.75 -8.41 7.80
N LEU A 91 16.88 -7.43 6.91
CA LEU A 91 16.69 -6.01 7.20
C LEU A 91 15.24 -5.53 7.04
N ILE A 92 14.35 -6.35 6.47
CA ILE A 92 12.93 -6.00 6.29
C ILE A 92 12.25 -5.64 7.62
N PRO A 93 12.46 -6.35 8.74
CA PRO A 93 11.87 -5.95 10.02
C PRO A 93 12.35 -4.57 10.50
N ALA A 94 13.63 -4.25 10.31
CA ALA A 94 14.16 -2.92 10.60
C ALA A 94 13.51 -1.84 9.72
N PHE A 95 13.31 -2.13 8.43
CA PHE A 95 12.60 -1.24 7.53
C PHE A 95 11.15 -1.00 7.95
N ILE A 96 10.42 -2.05 8.33
CA ILE A 96 9.06 -1.94 8.85
C ILE A 96 9.02 -1.07 10.12
N ARG A 97 9.96 -1.24 11.05
CA ARG A 97 10.06 -0.35 12.23
C ARG A 97 10.30 1.10 11.84
N ALA A 98 11.21 1.35 10.90
CA ALA A 98 11.48 2.70 10.39
C ALA A 98 10.19 3.34 9.84
N THR A 99 9.38 2.58 9.09
CA THR A 99 8.10 3.08 8.58
C THR A 99 7.08 3.38 9.69
N ALA A 100 7.05 2.61 10.77
CA ALA A 100 6.16 2.87 11.90
C ALA A 100 6.52 4.16 12.64
N MET A 101 7.81 4.50 12.69
CA MET A 101 8.31 5.75 13.29
C MET A 101 7.94 7.01 12.49
N LEU A 102 7.38 6.87 11.28
CA LEU A 102 6.92 7.99 10.46
C LEU A 102 5.54 8.52 10.89
N GLN A 103 4.87 7.83 11.81
CA GLN A 103 3.50 8.13 12.20
C GLN A 103 3.35 9.58 12.68
N ASP A 104 4.22 10.06 13.56
CA ASP A 104 4.12 11.41 14.11
C ASP A 104 4.29 12.49 13.03
N GLN A 105 5.22 12.29 12.08
CA GLN A 105 5.43 13.21 10.97
C GLN A 105 4.21 13.23 10.02
N LEU A 106 3.60 12.06 9.75
CA LEU A 106 2.37 12.02 8.97
C LEU A 106 1.23 12.72 9.70
N GLU A 107 1.04 12.46 10.99
CA GLU A 107 -0.01 13.08 11.80
C GLU A 107 0.14 14.60 11.86
N GLN A 108 1.36 15.10 12.00
CA GLN A 108 1.65 16.53 11.93
C GLN A 108 1.24 17.12 10.57
N LEU A 109 1.62 16.48 9.45
CA LEU A 109 1.22 16.93 8.12
C LEU A 109 -0.31 16.92 7.94
N LEU A 110 -1.00 15.90 8.45
CA LEU A 110 -2.46 15.79 8.40
C LEU A 110 -3.15 16.89 9.23
N LEU A 111 -2.61 17.19 10.42
CA LEU A 111 -3.11 18.26 11.29
C LEU A 111 -2.94 19.64 10.65
N GLU A 112 -1.75 19.92 10.09
CA GLU A 112 -1.41 21.21 9.49
C GLU A 112 -2.16 21.47 8.18
N CYS A 113 -2.21 20.47 7.29
CA CYS A 113 -2.75 20.67 5.94
C CYS A 113 -4.24 20.32 5.81
N ARG A 114 -4.79 19.52 6.73
CA ARG A 114 -6.19 19.06 6.73
C ARG A 114 -6.68 18.60 5.34
N PRO A 115 -6.02 17.63 4.69
CA PRO A 115 -6.52 17.10 3.42
C PRO A 115 -7.88 16.44 3.60
N HIS A 116 -8.64 16.33 2.52
CA HIS A 116 -9.97 15.73 2.51
C HIS A 116 -9.91 14.19 2.46
N CYS A 117 -8.79 13.62 2.02
CA CYS A 117 -8.56 12.18 1.96
C CYS A 117 -7.07 11.87 2.03
N LEU A 118 -6.72 10.73 2.62
CA LEU A 118 -5.41 10.12 2.55
C LEU A 118 -5.49 8.83 1.73
N ILE A 119 -4.75 8.74 0.64
CA ILE A 119 -4.49 7.48 -0.06
C ILE A 119 -3.14 6.99 0.45
N ALA A 120 -3.14 5.93 1.26
CA ALA A 120 -1.93 5.42 1.89
C ALA A 120 -1.73 3.93 1.59
N ASP A 121 -0.48 3.57 1.37
CA ASP A 121 -0.10 2.20 1.06
C ASP A 121 -0.52 1.21 2.15
N LYS A 122 -0.96 0.00 1.76
CA LYS A 122 -1.38 -1.03 2.72
C LYS A 122 -0.30 -1.35 3.76
N PHE A 123 0.97 -1.19 3.40
CA PHE A 123 2.10 -1.45 4.30
C PHE A 123 2.27 -0.38 5.40
N PHE A 124 1.42 0.65 5.45
CA PHE A 124 1.27 1.53 6.60
C PHE A 124 -0.04 1.22 7.34
N PRO A 125 -0.14 0.12 8.11
CA PRO A 125 -1.40 -0.22 8.77
C PRO A 125 -1.90 0.87 9.72
N TRP A 126 -0.95 1.53 10.41
CA TRP A 126 -1.19 2.62 11.35
C TRP A 126 -1.74 3.91 10.71
N ALA A 127 -1.68 4.06 9.38
CA ALA A 127 -2.17 5.26 8.71
C ALA A 127 -3.70 5.40 8.77
N THR A 128 -4.44 4.31 9.02
CA THR A 128 -5.90 4.35 9.21
C THR A 128 -6.23 5.08 10.52
N GLU A 129 -5.62 4.65 11.62
CA GLU A 129 -5.80 5.30 12.92
C GLU A 129 -5.24 6.73 12.93
N ALA A 130 -4.09 6.96 12.28
CA ALA A 130 -3.49 8.29 12.17
C ALA A 130 -4.42 9.29 11.46
N ALA A 131 -5.05 8.89 10.34
CA ALA A 131 -6.00 9.75 9.63
C ALA A 131 -7.32 9.94 10.40
N ALA A 132 -7.80 8.89 11.09
CA ALA A 132 -9.02 8.92 11.87
C ALA A 132 -8.98 9.94 13.02
N LYS A 133 -7.81 10.16 13.66
CA LYS A 133 -7.61 11.21 14.69
C LYS A 133 -8.07 12.60 14.22
N PHE A 134 -7.96 12.87 12.92
CA PHE A 134 -8.32 14.16 12.32
C PHE A 134 -9.61 14.10 11.50
N ARG A 135 -10.35 12.99 11.56
CA ARG A 135 -11.57 12.70 10.77
C ARG A 135 -11.32 12.74 9.26
N ILE A 136 -10.16 12.27 8.82
CA ILE A 136 -9.79 12.18 7.40
C ILE A 136 -10.03 10.74 6.93
N PRO A 137 -10.84 10.49 5.89
CA PRO A 137 -11.01 9.15 5.34
C PRO A 137 -9.69 8.67 4.71
N ARG A 138 -9.39 7.39 4.93
CA ARG A 138 -8.24 6.72 4.33
C ARG A 138 -8.71 5.72 3.27
N LEU A 139 -8.16 5.82 2.07
CA LEU A 139 -8.22 4.77 1.06
C LEU A 139 -6.88 3.99 1.03
N VAL A 140 -6.97 2.67 0.90
CA VAL A 140 -5.82 1.79 0.74
C VAL A 140 -5.41 1.72 -0.72
N PHE A 141 -4.10 1.70 -0.97
CA PHE A 141 -3.52 1.37 -2.28
C PHE A 141 -2.39 0.35 -2.10
N ASP A 142 -2.28 -0.62 -2.98
CA ASP A 142 -1.19 -1.60 -2.93
C ASP A 142 -0.61 -1.97 -4.30
N GLY A 143 -1.11 -1.35 -5.37
CA GLY A 143 -0.65 -1.59 -6.73
C GLY A 143 -0.97 -2.98 -7.29
N MET A 144 -1.73 -3.82 -6.58
CA MET A 144 -2.09 -5.16 -7.01
C MET A 144 -3.38 -5.15 -7.86
N SER A 145 -3.60 -6.23 -8.62
CA SER A 145 -4.86 -6.45 -9.35
C SER A 145 -5.97 -6.93 -8.42
N SER A 146 -7.23 -6.76 -8.85
CA SER A 146 -8.42 -7.25 -8.12
C SER A 146 -8.36 -8.78 -7.96
N PHE A 147 -7.86 -9.49 -8.97
CA PHE A 147 -7.60 -10.94 -8.91
C PHE A 147 -6.62 -11.31 -7.81
N SER A 148 -5.47 -10.62 -7.74
CA SER A 148 -4.46 -10.93 -6.73
C SER A 148 -4.98 -10.67 -5.33
N ASN A 149 -5.74 -9.58 -5.15
CA ASN A 149 -6.40 -9.23 -3.90
C ASN A 149 -7.49 -10.25 -3.50
N THR A 150 -8.31 -10.68 -4.45
CA THR A 150 -9.34 -11.70 -4.25
C THR A 150 -8.73 -13.04 -3.87
N VAL A 151 -7.72 -13.51 -4.61
CA VAL A 151 -7.01 -14.76 -4.30
C VAL A 151 -6.34 -14.69 -2.93
N ALA A 152 -5.67 -13.60 -2.59
CA ALA A 152 -5.03 -13.44 -1.29
C ALA A 152 -6.05 -13.55 -0.13
N GLU A 153 -7.23 -12.95 -0.32
CA GLU A 153 -8.31 -13.01 0.67
C GLU A 153 -8.92 -14.41 0.80
N ILE A 154 -9.15 -15.10 -0.32
CA ILE A 154 -9.66 -16.48 -0.32
C ILE A 154 -8.67 -17.41 0.38
N LEU A 155 -7.38 -17.31 0.05
CA LEU A 155 -6.32 -18.10 0.68
C LEU A 155 -6.26 -17.85 2.19
N ARG A 156 -6.46 -16.60 2.62
CA ARG A 156 -6.51 -16.25 4.04
C ARG A 156 -7.69 -16.89 4.78
N VAL A 157 -8.89 -16.83 4.20
CA VAL A 157 -10.13 -17.28 4.85
C VAL A 157 -10.26 -18.79 4.82
N HIS A 158 -10.05 -19.41 3.65
CA HIS A 158 -10.34 -20.82 3.43
C HIS A 158 -9.13 -21.73 3.66
N ARG A 159 -7.92 -21.17 3.61
CA ARG A 159 -6.64 -21.89 3.83
C ARG A 159 -6.57 -23.26 3.15
N PRO A 160 -6.89 -23.39 1.85
CA PRO A 160 -6.96 -24.69 1.16
C PRO A 160 -5.62 -25.45 1.18
N PHE A 161 -4.50 -24.73 1.34
CA PHE A 161 -3.15 -25.27 1.47
C PHE A 161 -2.88 -25.98 2.81
N ASP A 162 -3.75 -25.88 3.81
CA ASP A 162 -3.61 -26.66 5.06
C ASP A 162 -3.97 -28.15 4.84
N ASN A 163 -4.70 -28.47 3.76
CA ASN A 163 -5.20 -29.82 3.47
C ASN A 163 -4.32 -30.64 2.52
N VAL A 164 -3.18 -30.10 2.07
CA VAL A 164 -2.24 -30.84 1.20
C VAL A 164 -1.12 -31.50 1.99
N SER A 165 -0.66 -32.65 1.49
CA SER A 165 0.36 -33.50 2.09
C SER A 165 1.80 -33.10 1.75
N SER A 166 2.02 -32.26 0.73
CA SER A 166 3.36 -31.79 0.35
C SER A 166 3.37 -30.38 -0.23
N ASP A 167 4.55 -29.75 -0.26
CA ASP A 167 4.73 -28.39 -0.80
C ASP A 167 4.53 -28.30 -2.33
N SER A 168 4.59 -29.43 -3.02
CA SER A 168 4.41 -29.53 -4.48
C SER A 168 3.01 -29.99 -4.88
N GLU A 169 2.19 -30.45 -3.93
CA GLU A 169 0.84 -30.90 -4.21
C GLU A 169 -0.05 -29.71 -4.59
N PRO A 170 -0.75 -29.77 -5.74
CA PRO A 170 -1.65 -28.71 -6.17
C PRO A 170 -2.96 -28.73 -5.38
N PHE A 171 -3.48 -27.55 -5.07
CA PHE A 171 -4.82 -27.36 -4.53
C PHE A 171 -5.59 -26.32 -5.36
N LEU A 172 -6.91 -26.39 -5.32
CA LEU A 172 -7.80 -25.42 -5.94
C LEU A 172 -7.99 -24.19 -5.05
N VAL A 173 -7.95 -23.00 -5.64
CA VAL A 173 -8.44 -21.79 -4.98
C VAL A 173 -9.98 -21.81 -5.09
N PRO A 174 -10.71 -21.91 -3.97
CA PRO A 174 -12.17 -22.03 -4.00
C PRO A 174 -12.83 -20.71 -4.45
N ASP A 175 -14.11 -20.78 -4.79
CA ASP A 175 -15.00 -19.62 -5.00
C ASP A 175 -14.57 -18.65 -6.11
N LEU A 176 -13.73 -19.11 -7.05
CA LEU A 176 -13.38 -18.37 -8.26
C LEU A 176 -14.23 -18.82 -9.46
N PRO A 177 -14.52 -17.93 -10.42
CA PRO A 177 -15.22 -18.26 -11.66
C PRO A 177 -14.42 -19.18 -12.59
N HIS A 178 -13.11 -19.28 -12.36
CA HIS A 178 -12.18 -20.08 -13.13
C HIS A 178 -11.38 -20.99 -12.21
N GLU A 179 -11.03 -22.18 -12.71
CA GLU A 179 -10.20 -23.13 -11.98
C GLU A 179 -8.77 -22.60 -11.87
N ILE A 180 -8.36 -22.20 -10.67
CA ILE A 180 -7.00 -21.78 -10.36
C ILE A 180 -6.36 -22.80 -9.44
N LYS A 181 -5.22 -23.36 -9.87
CA LYS A 181 -4.41 -24.29 -9.10
C LYS A 181 -3.13 -23.63 -8.61
N LEU A 182 -2.88 -23.71 -7.31
CA LEU A 182 -1.64 -23.28 -6.67
C LEU A 182 -1.02 -24.46 -5.92
N THR A 183 0.26 -24.33 -5.56
CA THR A 183 0.97 -25.30 -4.73
C THR A 183 1.32 -24.62 -3.39
N ARG A 184 1.46 -25.41 -2.32
CA ARG A 184 1.79 -24.86 -0.99
C ARG A 184 3.14 -24.14 -0.94
N SER A 185 4.08 -24.50 -1.81
CA SER A 185 5.35 -23.80 -2.04
C SER A 185 5.19 -22.36 -2.57
N LYS A 186 4.09 -22.04 -3.27
CA LYS A 186 3.80 -20.69 -3.78
C LYS A 186 3.15 -19.77 -2.75
N ILE A 187 2.82 -20.29 -1.57
CA ILE A 187 2.17 -19.51 -0.50
C ILE A 187 3.24 -18.87 0.36
N PRO A 188 3.14 -17.55 0.65
CA PRO A 188 4.08 -16.89 1.54
C PRO A 188 4.15 -17.57 2.90
N SER A 189 5.34 -17.69 3.47
CA SER A 189 5.57 -18.32 4.77
C SER A 189 4.73 -17.68 5.89
N TYR A 190 4.52 -16.36 5.84
CA TYR A 190 3.69 -15.66 6.83
C TYR A 190 2.20 -16.00 6.77
N GLU A 191 1.70 -16.56 5.67
CA GLU A 191 0.33 -17.10 5.56
C GLU A 191 0.28 -18.61 5.84
N ARG A 192 1.33 -19.33 5.42
CA ARG A 192 1.40 -20.79 5.53
C ARG A 192 1.75 -21.28 6.94
N ASP A 193 2.73 -20.66 7.57
CA ASP A 193 3.43 -21.22 8.73
C ASP A 193 2.87 -20.58 10.03
N LYS A 194 2.24 -21.39 10.89
CA LYS A 194 1.65 -20.89 12.15
C LYS A 194 2.69 -20.25 13.08
N GLU A 195 3.92 -20.75 13.05
CA GLU A 195 5.05 -20.19 13.81
C GLU A 195 5.44 -18.79 13.31
N ALA A 196 5.29 -18.53 12.00
CA ALA A 196 5.58 -17.23 11.41
C ALA A 196 4.63 -16.13 11.91
N ALA A 197 3.41 -16.47 12.36
CA ALA A 197 2.45 -15.52 12.89
C ALA A 197 2.95 -14.80 14.15
N GLY A 198 3.77 -15.46 14.98
CA GLY A 198 4.35 -14.88 16.19
C GLY A 198 5.51 -13.92 15.94
N THR A 199 6.11 -13.98 14.73
CA THR A 199 7.24 -13.12 14.36
C THR A 199 6.82 -11.65 14.23
N GLU A 200 7.79 -10.74 14.20
CA GLU A 200 7.52 -9.33 13.93
C GLU A 200 6.83 -9.11 12.58
N LEU A 201 7.27 -9.84 11.55
CA LEU A 201 6.70 -9.77 10.20
C LEU A 201 5.29 -10.36 10.15
N GLY A 202 5.04 -11.50 10.80
CA GLY A 202 3.69 -12.08 10.89
C GLY A 202 2.70 -11.14 11.59
N ARG A 203 3.11 -10.54 12.72
CA ARG A 203 2.30 -9.52 13.42
C ARG A 203 2.08 -8.27 12.57
N PHE A 204 3.07 -7.87 11.77
CA PHE A 204 2.90 -6.76 10.82
C PHE A 204 1.85 -7.09 9.75
N HIS A 205 1.93 -8.25 9.10
CA HIS A 205 0.93 -8.66 8.12
C HIS A 205 -0.48 -8.77 8.72
N GLN A 206 -0.61 -9.23 9.97
CA GLN A 206 -1.90 -9.19 10.66
C GLN A 206 -2.43 -7.76 10.79
N ARG A 207 -1.60 -6.80 11.19
CA ARG A 207 -2.02 -5.38 11.29
C ARG A 207 -2.41 -4.80 9.93
N VAL A 208 -1.70 -5.15 8.86
CA VAL A 208 -2.05 -4.74 7.48
C VAL A 208 -3.49 -5.17 7.17
N ARG A 209 -3.80 -6.45 7.41
CA ARG A 209 -5.15 -7.00 7.18
C ARG A 209 -6.22 -6.32 8.02
N ASP A 210 -5.95 -6.14 9.31
CA ASP A 210 -6.92 -5.49 10.21
C ASP A 210 -7.17 -4.03 9.78
N SER A 211 -6.14 -3.32 9.30
CA SER A 211 -6.25 -1.93 8.86
C SER A 211 -7.04 -1.76 7.57
N ASP A 212 -6.94 -2.72 6.64
CA ASP A 212 -7.69 -2.72 5.38
C ASP A 212 -9.19 -2.75 5.64
N SER A 213 -9.66 -3.62 6.55
CA SER A 213 -11.07 -3.74 6.92
C SER A 213 -11.66 -2.50 7.62
N LYS A 214 -10.80 -1.66 8.20
CA LYS A 214 -11.20 -0.42 8.90
C LYS A 214 -11.04 0.83 8.02
N SER A 215 -10.42 0.69 6.85
CA SER A 215 -10.26 1.80 5.91
C SER A 215 -11.60 2.19 5.28
N TYR A 216 -11.66 3.37 4.66
CA TYR A 216 -12.87 3.80 3.95
C TYR A 216 -13.11 2.99 2.67
N GLY A 217 -12.05 2.39 2.11
CA GLY A 217 -12.10 1.61 0.89
C GLY A 217 -10.72 1.44 0.27
N ARG A 218 -10.68 0.90 -0.96
CA ARG A 218 -9.45 0.64 -1.71
C ARG A 218 -9.50 1.32 -3.09
N VAL A 219 -8.35 1.78 -3.55
CA VAL A 219 -8.12 2.10 -4.96
C VAL A 219 -7.35 0.94 -5.59
N VAL A 220 -7.86 0.39 -6.70
CA VAL A 220 -7.23 -0.71 -7.43
C VAL A 220 -6.67 -0.18 -8.75
N ASN A 221 -5.40 -0.50 -9.04
CA ASN A 221 -4.77 -0.12 -10.31
C ASN A 221 -5.10 -1.14 -11.40
N SER A 222 -6.36 -1.15 -11.81
CA SER A 222 -6.89 -2.02 -12.84
C SER A 222 -8.04 -1.33 -13.59
N PHE A 223 -8.66 -2.02 -14.53
CA PHE A 223 -9.87 -1.57 -15.22
C PHE A 223 -10.86 -2.74 -15.34
N TYR A 224 -12.14 -2.42 -15.33
CA TYR A 224 -13.21 -3.41 -15.20
C TYR A 224 -13.16 -4.49 -16.29
N GLU A 225 -12.90 -4.10 -17.53
CA GLU A 225 -12.85 -4.99 -18.68
C GLU A 225 -11.68 -6.01 -18.62
N LEU A 226 -10.68 -5.77 -17.76
CA LEU A 226 -9.58 -6.71 -17.56
C LEU A 226 -9.96 -7.89 -16.67
N GLU A 227 -10.77 -7.65 -15.65
CA GLU A 227 -11.09 -8.62 -14.58
C GLU A 227 -12.53 -8.43 -14.03
N PRO A 228 -13.56 -8.58 -14.90
CA PRO A 228 -14.94 -8.22 -14.57
C PRO A 228 -15.52 -9.06 -13.42
N ASP A 229 -15.17 -10.34 -13.34
CA ASP A 229 -15.68 -11.24 -12.30
C ASP A 229 -15.13 -10.87 -10.92
N GLN A 230 -13.85 -10.49 -10.85
CA GLN A 230 -13.20 -10.09 -9.61
C GLN A 230 -13.66 -8.69 -9.17
N ALA A 231 -13.84 -7.77 -10.11
CA ALA A 231 -14.43 -6.47 -9.82
C ALA A 231 -15.85 -6.60 -9.22
N LEU A 232 -16.65 -7.54 -9.73
CA LEU A 232 -17.98 -7.83 -9.17
C LEU A 232 -17.90 -8.47 -7.77
N TYR A 233 -16.98 -9.41 -7.56
CA TYR A 233 -16.74 -10.01 -6.24
C TYR A 233 -16.37 -8.95 -5.19
N GLU A 234 -15.46 -8.03 -5.52
CA GLU A 234 -15.07 -6.94 -4.62
C GLU A 234 -16.25 -5.96 -4.36
N PHE A 235 -17.08 -5.67 -5.36
CA PHE A 235 -18.26 -4.81 -5.18
C PHE A 235 -19.28 -5.43 -4.21
N LEU A 236 -19.59 -6.72 -4.38
CA LEU A 236 -20.58 -7.44 -3.55
C LEU A 236 -20.13 -7.66 -2.11
N LYS A 237 -18.82 -7.69 -1.85
CA LYS A 237 -18.29 -7.85 -0.50
C LYS A 237 -18.33 -6.54 0.31
N ASN A 238 -18.27 -5.40 -0.37
CA ASN A 238 -18.14 -4.08 0.25
C ASN A 238 -19.49 -3.32 0.34
N ASN A 239 -20.61 -3.93 -0.06
CA ASN A 239 -21.98 -3.40 0.03
C ASN A 239 -22.93 -4.46 0.58
#